data_AF-A0A958SAY9-F1
#
_entry.id   AF-A0A958SAY9-F1
#
_cell.length_a   1.000
_cell.length_b   1.000
_cell.length_c   1.000
_cell.angle_alpha   90.00
_cell.angle_beta   90.00
_cell.angle_gamma   90.00
#
_symmetry.space_group_name_H-M   'P 1'
#
loop_
_entity.id
_entity.type
_entity.pdbx_description
1 polymer ?
#
loop_
_entity_poly.entity_id
_entity_poly.type
_entity_poly.pdbx_seq_one_letter_code
_entity_poly.pdbx_strand_id
1 'polypeptide(L)'
;KKERTRFINDFVKPLQDEMDRVGIKARVFGRPKSISSIAHKMKKKGVSFDDVYDKFAIRIIIDAPPEKEKADCWQAYSIVTDKYTPQPNRLRDWLSHPKANGYESLHTTVMGPGGNFVEVQIRTERMDEVAEKGLAAHYKYKENNTTQKQVHTAEEAIETWLMQVREFLKNPETNPVEFINDFKLELYNKEIYVFTPKGEMRVLPVGATTL
;
A
#
# COMPACT_ATOMS: atom_id res chain seq x y z
N LYS A 1 -11.12 23.62 -1.89
CA LYS A 1 -9.82 23.15 -2.45
C LYS A 1 -8.63 23.78 -1.72
N LYS A 2 -8.58 25.12 -1.54
CA LYS A 2 -7.50 25.82 -0.79
C LYS A 2 -7.34 25.36 0.67
N GLU A 3 -8.43 25.23 1.42
CA GLU A 3 -8.37 24.82 2.85
C GLU A 3 -7.80 23.43 3.05
N ARG A 4 -8.16 22.47 2.19
CA ARG A 4 -7.61 21.10 2.23
C ARG A 4 -6.10 21.10 1.95
N THR A 5 -5.66 21.81 0.92
CA THR A 5 -4.23 21.91 0.60
C THR A 5 -3.46 22.56 1.74
N ARG A 6 -4.02 23.60 2.36
CA ARG A 6 -3.44 24.24 3.54
C ARG A 6 -3.33 23.26 4.71
N PHE A 7 -4.41 22.57 5.07
CA PHE A 7 -4.41 21.56 6.13
C PHE A 7 -3.35 20.47 5.89
N ILE A 8 -3.28 19.95 4.66
CA ILE A 8 -2.28 18.93 4.31
C ILE A 8 -0.88 19.50 4.50
N ASN A 9 -0.60 20.71 4.02
CA ASN A 9 0.71 21.33 4.19
C ASN A 9 1.06 21.60 5.65
N ASP A 10 0.10 22.08 6.45
CA ASP A 10 0.26 22.35 7.88
C ASP A 10 0.52 21.06 8.67
N PHE A 11 -0.02 19.92 8.22
CA PHE A 11 0.23 18.61 8.82
C PHE A 11 1.57 18.02 8.37
N VAL A 12 1.87 18.11 7.07
CA VAL A 12 3.00 17.47 6.39
C VAL A 12 4.32 18.15 6.71
N LYS A 13 4.36 19.49 6.67
CA LYS A 13 5.61 20.24 6.81
C LYS A 13 6.34 19.97 8.13
N PRO A 14 5.67 19.98 9.31
CA PRO A 14 6.34 19.66 10.57
C PRO A 14 6.90 18.24 10.65
N LEU A 15 6.28 17.28 9.94
CA LEU A 15 6.78 15.90 9.88
C LEU A 15 7.99 15.79 8.96
N GLN A 16 7.95 16.44 7.80
CA GLN A 16 9.08 16.47 6.87
C GLN A 16 10.30 17.13 7.53
N ASP A 17 10.14 18.30 8.15
CA ASP A 17 11.22 19.02 8.82
C ASP A 17 11.87 18.19 9.93
N GLU A 18 11.07 17.42 10.68
CA GLU A 18 11.54 16.54 11.75
C GLU A 18 12.27 15.29 11.21
N MET A 19 11.75 14.68 10.14
CA MET A 19 12.43 13.56 9.48
C MET A 19 13.79 13.97 8.91
N ASP A 20 13.85 15.13 8.26
CA ASP A 20 15.09 15.69 7.71
C ASP A 20 16.10 15.98 8.83
N ARG A 21 15.64 16.51 9.97
CA ARG A 21 16.48 16.79 11.15
C ARG A 21 17.12 15.53 11.74
N VAL A 22 16.38 14.42 11.77
CA VAL A 22 16.83 13.14 12.33
C VAL A 22 17.61 12.32 11.29
N GLY A 23 17.68 12.79 10.04
CA GLY A 23 18.43 12.15 8.96
C GLY A 23 17.66 11.03 8.23
N ILE A 24 16.33 10.96 8.39
CA ILE A 24 15.48 10.02 7.66
C ILE A 24 15.10 10.65 6.32
N LYS A 25 15.59 10.07 5.22
CA LYS A 25 15.18 10.50 3.87
C LYS A 25 13.77 9.96 3.59
N ALA A 26 12.77 10.83 3.66
CA ALA A 26 11.38 10.46 3.42
C ALA A 26 10.63 11.48 2.59
N ARG A 27 9.58 11.01 1.90
CA ARG A 27 8.60 11.83 1.19
C ARG A 27 7.28 11.77 1.94
N VAL A 28 6.84 12.90 2.50
CA VAL A 28 5.56 13.01 3.20
C VAL A 28 4.56 13.78 2.34
N PHE A 29 3.40 13.16 2.04
CA PHE A 29 2.39 13.81 1.20
C PHE A 29 0.96 13.35 1.51
N GLY A 30 -0.01 14.20 1.17
CA GLY A 30 -1.43 13.88 1.27
C GLY A 30 -1.92 13.05 0.09
N ARG A 31 -2.45 11.85 0.37
CA ARG A 31 -3.10 10.97 -0.60
C ARG A 31 -4.62 11.14 -0.54
N PRO A 32 -5.27 11.55 -1.65
CA PRO A 32 -6.73 11.52 -1.73
C PRO A 32 -7.23 10.07 -1.79
N LYS A 33 -8.35 9.78 -1.12
CA LYS A 33 -9.02 8.47 -1.26
C LYS A 33 -9.81 8.44 -2.57
N SER A 34 -9.92 7.26 -3.20
CA SER A 34 -10.72 7.10 -4.42
C SER A 34 -12.20 7.25 -4.11
N ILE A 35 -12.98 7.64 -5.12
CA ILE A 35 -14.44 7.80 -4.99
C ILE A 35 -15.09 6.47 -4.60
N SER A 36 -14.64 5.35 -5.17
CA SER A 36 -15.15 4.01 -4.83
C SER A 36 -14.90 3.65 -3.36
N SER A 37 -13.73 3.98 -2.82
CA SER A 37 -13.43 3.76 -1.39
C SER A 37 -14.28 4.64 -0.48
N ILE A 38 -14.52 5.91 -0.87
CA ILE A 38 -15.40 6.81 -0.12
C ILE A 38 -16.84 6.27 -0.13
N ALA A 39 -17.36 5.91 -1.30
CA ALA A 39 -18.71 5.39 -1.46
C ALA A 39 -18.92 4.08 -0.69
N HIS A 40 -17.95 3.16 -0.74
CA HIS A 40 -18.00 1.92 0.04
C HIS A 40 -18.04 2.21 1.55
N LYS A 41 -17.27 3.20 2.01
CA LYS A 41 -17.23 3.59 3.42
C LYS A 41 -18.53 4.25 3.88
N MET A 42 -19.13 5.10 3.05
CA MET A 42 -20.45 5.69 3.28
C MET A 42 -21.50 4.58 3.44
N LYS A 43 -21.52 3.60 2.52
CA LYS A 43 -22.46 2.48 2.57
C LYS A 43 -22.25 1.60 3.81
N LYS A 44 -21.00 1.27 4.14
CA LYS A 44 -20.66 0.39 5.28
C LYS A 44 -20.97 1.03 6.63
N LYS A 45 -20.80 2.35 6.76
CA LYS A 45 -21.01 3.08 8.03
C LYS A 45 -22.36 3.80 8.11
N GLY A 46 -23.12 3.88 7.02
CA GLY A 46 -24.38 4.61 6.96
C GLY A 46 -24.23 6.12 7.16
N VAL A 47 -23.09 6.70 6.78
CA VAL A 47 -22.78 8.13 7.01
C VAL A 47 -22.87 8.94 5.71
N SER A 48 -23.23 10.22 5.83
CA SER A 48 -23.28 11.15 4.71
C SER A 48 -21.86 11.46 4.18
N PHE A 49 -21.76 12.02 2.97
CA PHE A 49 -20.47 12.38 2.37
C PHE A 49 -19.71 13.43 3.19
N ASP A 50 -20.43 14.33 3.86
CA ASP A 50 -19.84 15.38 4.69
C ASP A 50 -19.32 14.84 6.02
N ASP A 51 -19.97 13.79 6.55
CA ASP A 51 -19.55 13.07 7.76
C ASP A 51 -18.39 12.08 7.53
N VAL A 52 -17.98 11.87 6.28
CA VAL A 52 -16.74 11.13 6.00
C VAL A 52 -15.56 12.05 6.34
N TYR A 53 -15.13 12.05 7.61
CA TYR A 53 -13.95 12.79 8.08
C TYR A 53 -12.64 12.38 7.38
N ASP A 54 -12.62 11.21 6.75
CA ASP A 54 -11.45 10.54 6.20
C ASP A 54 -11.42 10.62 4.67
N LYS A 55 -11.40 11.84 4.13
CA LYS A 55 -11.35 12.09 2.67
C LYS A 55 -9.93 11.96 2.11
N PHE A 56 -8.92 12.00 2.99
CA PHE A 56 -7.51 11.89 2.64
C PHE A 56 -6.74 11.20 3.76
N ALA A 57 -5.64 10.56 3.40
CA ALA A 57 -4.65 10.03 4.33
C ALA A 57 -3.31 10.72 4.08
N ILE A 58 -2.42 10.69 5.05
CA ILE A 58 -1.02 11.08 4.86
C ILE A 58 -0.21 9.82 4.59
N ARG A 59 0.69 9.90 3.63
CA ARG A 59 1.60 8.83 3.26
C ARG A 59 3.03 9.31 3.47
N ILE A 60 3.82 8.50 4.17
CA ILE A 60 5.24 8.68 4.41
C ILE A 60 5.94 7.53 3.68
N ILE A 61 6.69 7.86 2.64
CA ILE A 61 7.53 6.91 1.91
C ILE A 61 8.99 7.15 2.26
N ILE A 62 9.64 6.15 2.82
CA ILE A 62 11.02 6.25 3.32
C ILE A 62 11.97 5.59 2.33
N ASP A 63 13.05 6.29 2.00
CA ASP A 63 14.21 5.75 1.30
C ASP A 63 15.14 5.10 2.35
N ALA A 64 14.96 3.80 2.53
CA ALA A 64 15.68 3.00 3.52
C ALA A 64 16.33 1.78 2.85
N PRO A 65 17.55 1.38 3.27
CA PRO A 65 18.13 0.11 2.85
C PRO A 65 17.31 -1.08 3.41
N PRO A 66 17.32 -2.25 2.76
CA PRO A 66 16.55 -3.44 3.17
C PRO A 66 16.69 -3.81 4.66
N GLU A 67 17.91 -3.67 5.20
CA GLU A 67 18.24 -3.99 6.60
C GLU A 67 17.49 -3.09 7.60
N LYS A 68 17.16 -1.85 7.21
CA LYS A 68 16.64 -0.81 8.10
C LYS A 68 15.17 -0.47 7.84
N GLU A 69 14.54 -1.06 6.83
CA GLU A 69 13.19 -0.69 6.41
C GLU A 69 12.19 -0.65 7.57
N LYS A 70 12.18 -1.70 8.40
CA LYS A 70 11.26 -1.78 9.54
C LYS A 70 11.61 -0.79 10.64
N ALA A 71 12.90 -0.63 10.94
CA ALA A 71 13.38 0.28 11.97
C ALA A 71 13.04 1.73 11.62
N ASP A 72 13.30 2.15 10.37
CA ASP A 72 13.04 3.51 9.90
C ASP A 72 11.53 3.80 9.86
N CYS A 73 10.69 2.81 9.51
CA CYS A 73 9.23 2.95 9.60
C CYS A 73 8.75 3.19 11.03
N TRP A 74 9.29 2.46 12.02
CA TRP A 74 8.97 2.66 13.43
C TRP A 74 9.51 3.97 14.00
N GLN A 75 10.66 4.42 13.50
CA GLN A 75 11.21 5.73 13.84
C GLN A 75 10.32 6.86 13.30
N ALA A 76 9.87 6.76 12.05
CA ALA A 76 8.89 7.68 11.47
C ALA A 76 7.55 7.66 12.22
N TYR A 77 7.10 6.50 12.71
CA TYR A 77 5.94 6.41 13.58
C TYR A 77 6.12 7.19 14.87
N SER A 78 7.28 7.05 15.52
CA SER A 78 7.60 7.77 16.75
C SER A 78 7.54 9.28 16.53
N ILE A 79 8.15 9.77 15.43
CA ILE A 79 8.07 11.18 15.02
C ILE A 79 6.61 11.65 14.85
N VAL A 80 5.77 10.82 14.21
CA VAL A 80 4.34 11.14 14.03
C VAL A 80 3.62 11.23 15.38
N THR A 81 3.83 10.28 16.28
CA THR A 81 3.17 10.24 17.59
C THR A 81 3.68 11.27 18.58
N ASP A 82 4.91 11.76 18.40
CA ASP A 82 5.48 12.85 19.19
C ASP A 82 4.85 14.20 18.81
N LYS A 83 4.50 14.40 17.53
CA LYS A 83 3.83 15.62 17.06
C LYS A 83 2.32 15.57 17.24
N TYR A 84 1.70 14.40 17.07
CA TYR A 84 0.25 14.25 17.03
C TYR A 84 -0.22 13.08 17.89
N THR A 85 -1.20 13.33 18.75
CA THR A 85 -1.74 12.32 19.66
C THR A 85 -2.33 11.13 18.90
N PRO A 86 -1.79 9.90 19.07
CA PRO A 86 -2.33 8.72 18.41
C PRO A 86 -3.63 8.25 19.06
N GLN A 87 -4.49 7.64 18.26
CA GLN A 87 -5.63 6.85 18.74
C GLN A 87 -5.16 5.40 18.96
N PRO A 88 -5.04 4.91 20.22
CA PRO A 88 -4.39 3.63 20.52
C PRO A 88 -4.97 2.43 19.76
N ASN A 89 -6.29 2.37 19.61
CA ASN A 89 -6.99 1.27 18.95
C ASN A 89 -6.93 1.32 17.40
N ARG A 90 -6.12 2.21 16.83
CA ARG A 90 -6.01 2.39 15.37
C ARG A 90 -4.59 2.27 14.82
N LEU A 91 -3.69 1.66 15.59
CA LEU A 91 -2.43 1.16 15.07
C LEU A 91 -2.66 -0.19 14.36
N ARG A 92 -2.14 -0.33 13.15
CA ARG A 92 -2.08 -1.61 12.42
C ARG A 92 -0.67 -1.82 11.90
N ASP A 93 -0.03 -2.85 12.41
CA ASP A 93 1.33 -3.22 12.05
C ASP A 93 1.33 -4.33 11.00
N TRP A 94 1.34 -3.93 9.74
CA TRP A 94 1.55 -4.86 8.61
C TRP A 94 3.03 -5.02 8.26
N LEU A 95 3.96 -4.47 9.05
CA LEU A 95 5.41 -4.71 8.87
C LEU A 95 5.84 -6.00 9.57
N SER A 96 5.29 -6.26 10.77
CA SER A 96 5.53 -7.50 11.50
C SER A 96 4.65 -8.64 11.01
N HIS A 97 3.42 -8.30 10.57
CA HIS A 97 2.46 -9.26 10.03
C HIS A 97 2.00 -8.83 8.63
N PRO A 98 2.84 -9.00 7.59
CA PRO A 98 2.44 -8.68 6.23
C PRO A 98 1.17 -9.41 5.82
N LYS A 99 0.35 -8.78 4.98
CA LYS A 99 -0.82 -9.45 4.41
C LYS A 99 -0.38 -10.54 3.42
N ALA A 100 -1.29 -11.47 3.13
CA ALA A 100 -1.03 -12.57 2.20
C ALA A 100 -0.65 -12.12 0.77
N ASN A 101 -1.08 -10.93 0.33
CA ASN A 101 -0.68 -10.32 -0.94
C ASN A 101 0.71 -9.64 -0.91
N GLY A 102 1.45 -9.76 0.20
CA GLY A 102 2.75 -9.11 0.38
C GLY A 102 2.67 -7.63 0.77
N TYR A 103 1.48 -7.12 1.09
CA TYR A 103 1.32 -5.74 1.53
C TYR A 103 1.97 -5.51 2.90
N GLU A 104 2.89 -4.55 2.93
CA GLU A 104 3.65 -4.10 4.09
C GLU A 104 3.47 -2.59 4.28
N SER A 105 3.06 -2.16 5.47
CA SER A 105 2.87 -0.76 5.85
C SER A 105 2.50 -0.65 7.33
N LEU A 106 2.94 0.40 8.00
CA LEU A 106 2.42 0.76 9.32
C LEU A 106 1.32 1.81 9.17
N HIS A 107 0.16 1.54 9.77
CA HIS A 107 -0.96 2.48 9.75
C HIS A 107 -1.23 2.97 11.16
N THR A 108 -1.35 4.27 11.33
CA THR A 108 -1.81 4.88 12.57
C THR A 108 -2.87 5.93 12.27
N THR A 109 -3.73 6.21 13.24
CA THR A 109 -4.64 7.35 13.18
C THR A 109 -4.26 8.31 14.29
N VAL A 110 -4.02 9.57 13.96
CA VAL A 110 -3.64 10.61 14.92
C VAL A 110 -4.60 11.78 14.85
N MET A 111 -4.68 12.55 15.93
CA MET A 111 -5.44 13.80 15.97
C MET A 111 -4.61 14.91 15.31
N GLY A 112 -5.06 15.38 14.15
CA GLY A 112 -4.42 16.47 13.43
C GLY A 112 -4.84 17.86 13.91
N PRO A 113 -4.24 18.93 13.35
CA PRO A 113 -4.59 20.31 13.66
C PRO A 113 -6.09 20.56 13.43
N GLY A 114 -6.78 21.18 14.39
CA GLY A 114 -8.23 21.42 14.27
C GLY A 114 -9.13 20.23 14.63
N GLY A 115 -8.60 19.22 15.32
CA GLY A 115 -9.38 18.16 15.98
C GLY A 115 -9.86 17.02 15.06
N ASN A 116 -9.45 17.03 13.79
CA ASN A 116 -9.80 15.98 12.84
C ASN A 116 -8.85 14.79 12.97
N PHE A 117 -9.39 13.57 12.91
CA PHE A 117 -8.57 12.36 12.84
C PHE A 117 -8.00 12.17 11.44
N VAL A 118 -6.68 11.96 11.38
CA VAL A 118 -5.93 11.75 10.13
C VAL A 118 -5.28 10.38 10.16
N GLU A 119 -5.54 9.57 9.13
CA GLU A 119 -4.82 8.31 8.94
C GLU A 119 -3.44 8.59 8.33
N VAL A 120 -2.40 8.02 8.91
CA VAL A 120 -1.02 8.09 8.43
C VAL A 120 -0.55 6.69 8.06
N GLN A 121 0.00 6.54 6.86
CA GLN A 121 0.53 5.30 6.30
C GLN A 121 2.03 5.46 6.12
N ILE A 122 2.82 4.57 6.70
CA ILE A 122 4.28 4.63 6.72
C ILE A 122 4.84 3.36 6.11
N ARG A 123 5.65 3.50 5.07
CA ARG A 123 6.28 2.37 4.37
C ARG A 123 7.53 2.83 3.63
N THR A 124 8.34 1.90 3.16
CA THR A 124 9.53 2.20 2.36
C THR A 124 9.21 2.24 0.87
N GLU A 125 10.15 2.71 0.03
CA GLU A 125 9.99 2.71 -1.43
C GLU A 125 9.73 1.29 -1.99
N ARG A 126 10.41 0.25 -1.48
CA ARG A 126 10.15 -1.15 -1.88
C ARG A 126 8.73 -1.58 -1.52
N MET A 127 8.29 -1.27 -0.30
CA MET A 127 6.94 -1.60 0.17
C MET A 127 5.87 -0.82 -0.60
N ASP A 128 6.14 0.43 -0.98
CA ASP A 128 5.30 1.23 -1.86
C ASP A 128 5.15 0.58 -3.24
N GLU A 129 6.27 0.12 -3.81
CA GLU A 129 6.27 -0.57 -5.11
C GLU A 129 5.44 -1.85 -5.08
N VAL A 130 5.61 -2.69 -4.05
CA VAL A 130 4.80 -3.91 -3.87
C VAL A 130 3.32 -3.56 -3.71
N ALA A 131 3.00 -2.52 -2.93
CA ALA A 131 1.62 -2.15 -2.67
C ALA A 131 0.90 -1.51 -3.87
N GLU A 132 1.61 -0.89 -4.80
CA GLU A 132 1.01 -0.27 -5.99
C GLU A 132 1.03 -1.20 -7.22
N LYS A 133 2.04 -2.08 -7.34
CA LYS A 133 2.20 -2.99 -8.49
C LYS A 133 1.80 -4.45 -8.20
N GLY A 134 1.50 -4.79 -6.96
CA GLY A 134 1.06 -6.14 -6.56
C GLY A 134 2.15 -7.22 -6.68
N LEU A 135 1.70 -8.47 -6.80
CA LEU A 135 2.55 -9.67 -6.75
C LEU A 135 3.70 -9.67 -7.78
N ALA A 136 3.50 -9.07 -8.96
CA ALA A 136 4.55 -8.95 -9.99
C ALA A 136 5.78 -8.18 -9.50
N ALA A 137 5.60 -7.15 -8.67
CA ALA A 137 6.72 -6.44 -8.05
C ALA A 137 7.34 -7.22 -6.88
N HIS A 138 6.54 -8.02 -6.17
CA HIS A 138 7.03 -8.87 -5.08
C HIS A 138 8.05 -9.92 -5.55
N TYR A 139 7.86 -10.49 -6.75
CA TYR A 139 8.78 -11.47 -7.33
C TYR A 139 10.14 -10.87 -7.72
N LYS A 140 10.14 -9.68 -8.34
CA LYS A 140 11.39 -8.99 -8.75
C LYS A 140 12.36 -8.73 -7.59
N TYR A 141 11.87 -8.51 -6.37
CA TYR A 141 12.73 -8.23 -5.20
C TYR A 141 13.15 -9.48 -4.41
N LYS A 142 12.33 -10.53 -4.35
CA LYS A 142 12.71 -11.78 -3.67
C LYS A 142 13.88 -12.49 -4.36
N GLU A 143 14.01 -12.32 -5.67
CA GLU A 143 15.13 -12.86 -6.46
C GLU A 143 16.49 -12.23 -6.13
N ASN A 144 16.52 -10.99 -5.63
CA ASN A 144 17.79 -10.32 -5.32
C ASN A 144 18.42 -10.80 -4.00
N ASN A 145 17.64 -11.42 -3.10
CA ASN A 145 18.13 -11.92 -1.80
C ASN A 145 18.28 -13.45 -1.73
N THR A 146 17.90 -14.19 -2.77
CA THR A 146 18.03 -15.65 -2.79
C THR A 146 18.72 -16.09 -4.08
N THR A 147 19.92 -16.66 -3.95
CA THR A 147 20.73 -17.23 -5.04
C THR A 147 20.09 -18.47 -5.66
N GLN A 148 18.85 -18.41 -6.13
CA GLN A 148 18.19 -19.52 -6.84
C GLN A 148 17.25 -19.03 -7.94
N LYS A 149 17.64 -19.42 -9.17
CA LYS A 149 16.90 -19.48 -10.45
C LYS A 149 16.01 -18.27 -10.80
N GLN A 150 16.48 -17.53 -11.79
CA GLN A 150 15.73 -16.53 -12.53
C GLN A 150 14.41 -17.13 -13.03
N VAL A 151 13.30 -16.56 -12.61
CA VAL A 151 11.98 -16.75 -13.22
C VAL A 151 11.87 -15.72 -14.34
N HIS A 152 11.93 -16.19 -15.58
CA HIS A 152 11.98 -15.33 -16.76
C HIS A 152 10.62 -15.03 -17.37
N THR A 153 9.56 -15.76 -16.99
CA THR A 153 8.25 -15.65 -17.65
C THR A 153 7.09 -15.54 -16.66
N ALA A 154 6.00 -14.92 -17.12
CA ALA A 154 4.75 -14.78 -16.36
C ALA A 154 4.13 -16.15 -15.99
N GLU A 155 4.45 -17.20 -16.74
CA GLU A 155 3.95 -18.57 -16.50
C GLU A 155 4.51 -19.17 -15.21
N GLU A 156 5.79 -18.95 -14.92
CA GLU A 156 6.45 -19.43 -13.70
C GLU A 156 5.95 -18.70 -12.44
N ALA A 157 5.59 -17.42 -12.57
CA ALA A 157 4.93 -16.65 -11.50
C ALA A 157 3.52 -17.19 -11.19
N ILE A 158 2.80 -17.67 -12.21
CA ILE A 158 1.47 -18.30 -12.08
C ILE A 158 1.59 -19.69 -11.44
N GLU A 159 2.57 -20.51 -11.81
CA GLU A 159 2.78 -21.82 -11.19
C GLU A 159 3.14 -21.71 -9.70
N THR A 160 4.01 -20.76 -9.35
CA THR A 160 4.38 -20.49 -7.96
C THR A 160 3.18 -19.99 -7.15
N TRP A 161 2.30 -19.18 -7.76
CA TRP A 161 1.02 -18.77 -7.15
C TRP A 161 0.09 -19.97 -6.89
N LEU A 162 -0.06 -20.88 -7.85
CA LEU A 162 -0.87 -22.09 -7.66
C LEU A 162 -0.39 -22.94 -6.49
N MET A 163 0.93 -23.02 -6.28
CA MET A 163 1.51 -23.67 -5.10
C MET A 163 1.13 -22.97 -3.79
N GLN A 164 1.21 -21.64 -3.72
CA GLN A 164 0.84 -20.89 -2.53
C GLN A 164 -0.65 -20.97 -2.20
N VAL A 165 -1.54 -20.94 -3.20
CA VAL A 165 -2.98 -21.15 -3.01
C VAL A 165 -3.25 -22.54 -2.44
N ARG A 166 -2.55 -23.57 -2.94
CA ARG A 166 -2.67 -24.93 -2.41
C ARG A 166 -2.17 -25.05 -0.97
N GLU A 167 -1.11 -24.35 -0.59
CA GLU A 167 -0.65 -24.31 0.80
C GLU A 167 -1.63 -23.55 1.71
N PHE A 168 -2.18 -22.43 1.24
CA PHE A 168 -3.11 -21.63 2.01
C PHE A 168 -4.44 -22.35 2.24
N LEU A 169 -4.94 -23.07 1.24
CA LEU A 169 -6.13 -23.94 1.37
C LEU A 169 -5.92 -25.11 2.35
N LYS A 170 -4.67 -25.46 2.67
CA LYS A 170 -4.37 -26.47 3.70
C LYS A 170 -4.40 -25.91 5.12
N ASN A 171 -4.40 -24.59 5.31
CA ASN A 171 -4.43 -23.96 6.63
C ASN A 171 -5.84 -23.40 6.96
N PRO A 172 -6.58 -24.02 7.89
CA PRO A 172 -7.98 -23.69 8.18
C PRO A 172 -8.21 -22.40 9.01
N GLU A 173 -7.14 -21.74 9.48
CA GLU A 173 -7.20 -20.59 10.40
C GLU A 173 -7.39 -19.21 9.72
N THR A 174 -7.36 -19.15 8.38
CA THR A 174 -7.46 -17.88 7.63
C THR A 174 -8.64 -17.89 6.69
N ASN A 175 -9.51 -16.86 6.75
CA ASN A 175 -10.71 -16.75 5.93
C ASN A 175 -10.35 -16.70 4.42
N PRO A 176 -10.52 -17.81 3.66
CA PRO A 176 -10.02 -17.92 2.29
C PRO A 176 -10.75 -16.96 1.33
N VAL A 177 -11.96 -16.53 1.71
CA VAL A 177 -12.81 -15.67 0.90
C VAL A 177 -12.27 -14.23 0.85
N GLU A 178 -11.74 -13.71 1.95
CA GLU A 178 -11.14 -12.36 1.95
C GLU A 178 -9.86 -12.33 1.11
N PHE A 179 -9.04 -13.39 1.16
CA PHE A 179 -7.85 -13.53 0.30
C PHE A 179 -8.20 -13.55 -1.19
N ILE A 180 -9.18 -14.37 -1.60
CA ILE A 180 -9.60 -14.45 -3.01
C ILE A 180 -10.16 -13.10 -3.48
N ASN A 181 -10.85 -12.35 -2.60
CA ASN A 181 -11.43 -11.07 -2.96
C ASN A 181 -10.38 -9.96 -3.11
N ASP A 182 -9.41 -9.89 -2.20
CA ASP A 182 -8.26 -8.97 -2.29
C ASP A 182 -7.41 -9.28 -3.54
N PHE A 183 -7.22 -10.57 -3.87
CA PHE A 183 -6.47 -11.00 -5.07
C PHE A 183 -7.22 -10.74 -6.38
N LYS A 184 -8.54 -10.97 -6.43
CA LYS A 184 -9.35 -10.60 -7.62
C LYS A 184 -9.21 -9.11 -7.92
N LEU A 185 -9.24 -8.26 -6.89
CA LEU A 185 -9.06 -6.82 -7.05
C LEU A 185 -7.67 -6.44 -7.60
N GLU A 186 -6.63 -7.22 -7.27
CA GLU A 186 -5.27 -7.06 -7.83
C GLU A 186 -5.15 -7.54 -9.28
N LEU A 187 -5.80 -8.65 -9.66
CA LEU A 187 -5.86 -9.11 -11.06
C LEU A 187 -6.57 -8.10 -11.98
N TYR A 188 -7.51 -7.32 -11.45
CA TYR A 188 -8.15 -6.23 -12.20
C TYR A 188 -7.22 -5.03 -12.42
N ASN A 189 -6.05 -4.98 -11.77
CA ASN A 189 -5.02 -3.99 -12.08
C ASN A 189 -4.11 -4.48 -13.23
N LYS A 190 -4.65 -4.24 -14.45
CA LYS A 190 -3.96 -3.53 -15.53
C LYS A 190 -3.24 -4.27 -16.67
N GLU A 191 -3.53 -5.52 -17.02
CA GLU A 191 -3.08 -6.05 -18.33
C GLU A 191 -4.13 -6.93 -19.04
N ILE A 192 -4.21 -6.82 -20.37
CA ILE A 192 -5.02 -7.64 -21.28
C ILE A 192 -4.10 -8.38 -22.24
N TYR A 193 -4.46 -9.63 -22.56
CA TYR A 193 -3.73 -10.48 -23.50
C TYR A 193 -4.37 -10.43 -24.87
N VAL A 194 -3.61 -10.06 -25.90
CA VAL A 194 -4.08 -9.96 -27.28
C VAL A 194 -3.25 -10.87 -28.16
N PHE A 195 -3.93 -11.70 -28.97
CA PHE A 195 -3.29 -12.53 -29.97
C PHE A 195 -3.25 -11.79 -31.31
N THR A 196 -2.08 -11.73 -31.93
CA THR A 196 -1.96 -11.25 -33.30
C THR A 196 -2.46 -12.33 -34.28
N PRO A 197 -2.84 -11.97 -35.52
CA PRO A 197 -3.21 -12.95 -36.54
C PRO A 197 -2.10 -13.98 -36.87
N LYS A 198 -0.84 -13.69 -36.51
CA LYS A 198 0.30 -14.61 -36.66
C LYS A 198 0.49 -15.55 -35.44
N GLY A 199 -0.40 -15.49 -34.46
CA GLY A 199 -0.35 -16.32 -33.26
C GLY A 199 0.58 -15.80 -32.16
N GLU A 200 1.22 -14.64 -32.34
CA GLU A 200 2.05 -14.04 -31.29
C GLU A 200 1.18 -13.43 -30.19
N MET A 201 1.48 -13.76 -28.92
CA MET A 201 0.82 -13.21 -27.74
C MET A 201 1.46 -11.87 -27.36
N ARG A 202 0.64 -10.84 -27.13
CA ARG A 202 1.07 -9.52 -26.64
C ARG A 202 0.30 -9.11 -25.39
N VAL A 203 1.00 -8.50 -24.45
CA VAL A 203 0.45 -7.99 -23.19
C VAL A 203 0.32 -6.46 -23.31
N LEU A 204 -0.88 -5.94 -23.07
CA LEU A 204 -1.19 -4.50 -23.17
C LEU A 204 -1.90 -4.00 -21.92
N PRO A 205 -1.75 -2.72 -21.54
CA PRO A 205 -2.49 -2.17 -20.42
C PRO A 205 -3.99 -2.11 -20.71
N VAL A 206 -4.82 -2.26 -19.67
CA VAL A 206 -6.28 -2.11 -19.78
C VAL A 206 -6.62 -0.71 -20.31
N GLY A 207 -7.31 -0.65 -21.46
CA GLY A 207 -7.65 0.60 -22.16
C GLY A 207 -6.72 0.98 -23.30
N ALA A 208 -5.71 0.15 -23.64
CA ALA A 208 -4.87 0.35 -24.81
C ALA A 208 -5.70 0.32 -26.12
N THR A 209 -5.39 1.24 -27.03
CA THR A 209 -5.93 1.27 -28.39
C THR A 209 -4.94 0.64 -29.36
N THR A 210 -5.39 0.31 -30.57
CA THR A 210 -4.55 -0.30 -31.62
C THR A 210 -3.56 0.68 -32.30
N LEU A 211 -3.46 1.91 -31.81
CA LEU A 211 -2.61 3.00 -32.33
C LEU A 211 -1.28 3.08 -31.56
#